data_AF-A0A518H410-F1
#
_entry.id   AF-A0A518H410-F1
#
_cell.length_a   1.000
_cell.length_b   1.000
_cell.length_c   1.000
_cell.angle_alpha   90.00
_cell.angle_beta   90.00
_cell.angle_gamma   90.00
#
_symmetry.space_group_name_H-M   'P 1'
#
loop_
_entity.id
_entity.type
_entity.pdbx_description
1 polymer ?
#
loop_
_entity_poly.entity_id
_entity_poly.type
_entity_poly.pdbx_seq_one_letter_code
_entity_poly.pdbx_strand_id
1 'polypeptide(L)'
;MTEADLDRIEHALGFPLPASYRRFMVEYPRWLLDRQPAWHDPVTEWDFADDPGRVIEFNRFVRDQEPGTFFDDIPWPDDYLVIGNEADQNYYLIDRLSGEETVYRWSHEDGRLQVVAGSLPEFRDNLCLWFEEWNRSAEQDDG
;
A
#
# COMPACT_ATOMS: atom_id res chain seq x y z
N MET A 1 -8.35 0.77 -10.64
CA MET A 1 -7.58 1.50 -11.68
C MET A 1 -7.93 0.97 -13.07
N THR A 2 -7.55 1.67 -14.13
CA THR A 2 -7.59 1.18 -15.53
C THR A 2 -6.21 0.74 -16.01
N GLU A 3 -6.13 -0.01 -17.11
CA GLU A 3 -4.84 -0.37 -17.74
C GLU A 3 -4.00 0.88 -18.08
N ALA A 4 -4.64 1.96 -18.53
CA ALA A 4 -3.95 3.22 -18.82
C ALA A 4 -3.36 3.88 -17.56
N ASP A 5 -4.01 3.71 -16.39
CA ASP A 5 -3.47 4.18 -15.11
C ASP A 5 -2.24 3.37 -14.70
N LEU A 6 -2.26 2.05 -14.94
CA LEU A 6 -1.12 1.17 -14.65
C LEU A 6 0.08 1.48 -15.54
N ASP A 7 -0.15 1.70 -16.84
CA ASP A 7 0.89 2.13 -17.78
C ASP A 7 1.50 3.49 -17.38
N ARG A 8 0.67 4.40 -16.84
CA ARG A 8 1.15 5.67 -16.29
C ARG A 8 2.05 5.49 -15.07
N ILE A 9 1.73 4.56 -14.18
CA ILE A 9 2.58 4.23 -13.02
C ILE A 9 3.94 3.70 -13.51
N GLU A 10 3.93 2.72 -14.42
CA GLU A 10 5.16 2.14 -14.97
C GLU A 10 6.04 3.19 -15.64
N HIS A 11 5.43 4.07 -16.45
CA HIS A 11 6.15 5.18 -17.09
C HIS A 11 6.75 6.15 -16.07
N ALA A 12 6.01 6.46 -15.00
CA ALA A 12 6.44 7.42 -13.98
C ALA A 12 7.53 6.87 -13.04
N LEU A 13 7.55 5.56 -12.81
CA LEU A 13 8.50 4.87 -11.93
C LEU A 13 9.68 4.24 -12.68
N GLY A 14 9.58 4.07 -14.00
CA GLY A 14 10.67 3.56 -14.84
C GLY A 14 10.86 2.03 -14.79
N PHE A 15 9.88 1.29 -14.28
CA PHE A 15 9.91 -0.18 -14.21
C PHE A 15 8.52 -0.80 -14.42
N PRO A 16 8.42 -2.06 -14.89
CA PRO A 16 7.14 -2.74 -15.06
C PRO A 16 6.53 -3.13 -13.70
N LEU A 17 5.20 -3.04 -13.61
CA LEU A 17 4.45 -3.51 -12.45
C LEU A 17 4.31 -5.04 -12.48
N PRO A 18 4.22 -5.69 -11.32
CA PRO A 18 3.94 -7.13 -11.26
C PRO A 18 2.64 -7.49 -11.95
N ALA A 19 2.62 -8.58 -12.71
CA ALA A 19 1.42 -9.01 -13.42
C ALA A 19 0.23 -9.29 -12.47
N SER A 20 0.52 -9.83 -11.29
CA SER A 20 -0.45 -10.05 -10.21
C SER A 20 -1.06 -8.73 -9.73
N TYR A 21 -0.23 -7.72 -9.50
CA TYR A 21 -0.67 -6.38 -9.12
C TYR A 21 -1.52 -5.72 -10.20
N ARG A 22 -1.09 -5.78 -11.47
CA ARG A 22 -1.87 -5.23 -12.59
C ARG A 22 -3.28 -5.84 -12.65
N ARG A 23 -3.36 -7.18 -12.66
CA ARG A 23 -4.63 -7.91 -12.66
C ARG A 23 -5.51 -7.49 -11.48
N PHE A 24 -4.92 -7.46 -10.28
CA PHE A 24 -5.63 -7.11 -9.06
C PHE A 24 -6.19 -5.67 -9.11
N MET A 25 -5.41 -4.70 -9.59
CA MET A 25 -5.83 -3.28 -9.62
C MET A 25 -6.91 -2.97 -10.65
N VAL A 26 -6.97 -3.75 -11.74
CA VAL A 26 -8.06 -3.67 -12.72
C VAL A 26 -9.35 -4.29 -12.16
N GLU A 27 -9.22 -5.40 -11.43
CA GLU A 27 -10.34 -6.10 -10.79
C GLU A 27 -10.70 -5.52 -9.41
N TYR A 28 -9.98 -4.50 -8.95
CA TYR A 28 -10.12 -3.97 -7.60
C TYR A 28 -11.57 -3.53 -7.35
N PRO A 29 -12.21 -4.05 -6.29
CA PRO A 29 -13.62 -3.83 -6.07
C PRO A 29 -13.89 -2.36 -5.77
N ARG A 30 -14.59 -1.68 -6.69
CA ARG A 30 -14.95 -0.25 -6.53
C ARG A 30 -15.75 0.03 -5.27
N TRP A 31 -16.56 -0.93 -4.82
CA TRP A 31 -17.33 -0.80 -3.58
C TRP A 31 -16.44 -0.66 -2.34
N LEU A 32 -15.19 -1.10 -2.39
CA LEU A 32 -14.25 -0.94 -1.28
C LEU A 32 -13.78 0.52 -1.17
N LEU A 33 -13.66 1.22 -2.30
CA LEU A 33 -13.38 2.67 -2.35
C LEU A 33 -14.48 3.46 -1.62
N ASP A 34 -15.73 3.05 -1.83
CA ASP A 34 -16.90 3.68 -1.19
C ASP A 34 -16.99 3.40 0.32
N ARG A 35 -16.24 2.40 0.82
CA ARG A 35 -16.19 2.02 2.24
C ARG A 35 -14.93 2.50 2.96
N GLN A 36 -13.94 3.00 2.24
CA GLN A 36 -12.77 3.61 2.86
C GLN A 36 -13.21 4.88 3.61
N PRO A 37 -12.73 5.11 4.85
CA PRO A 37 -12.91 6.38 5.52
C PRO A 37 -12.40 7.50 4.62
N ALA A 38 -13.11 8.63 4.59
CA ALA A 38 -12.60 9.81 3.88
C ALA A 38 -11.22 10.16 4.45
N TRP A 39 -10.27 10.48 3.57
CA TRP A 39 -8.83 10.70 3.82
C TRP A 39 -8.47 11.74 4.91
N HIS A 40 -9.47 12.34 5.54
CA HIS A 40 -9.36 13.37 6.57
C HIS A 40 -9.89 12.94 7.94
N ASP A 41 -10.34 11.70 8.07
CA ASP A 41 -10.69 11.06 9.35
C ASP A 41 -9.74 9.86 9.50
N PRO A 42 -8.86 9.86 10.51
CA PRO A 42 -7.50 9.38 10.29
C PRO A 42 -7.49 7.88 9.96
N VAL A 43 -7.09 7.55 8.74
CA VAL A 43 -6.64 6.20 8.38
C VAL A 43 -5.28 6.02 9.05
N THR A 44 -5.31 5.58 10.31
CA THR A 44 -4.10 5.38 11.12
C THR A 44 -3.36 4.11 10.72
N GLU A 45 -4.05 3.15 10.11
CA GLU A 45 -3.54 1.85 9.70
C GLU A 45 -4.23 1.40 8.40
N TRP A 46 -3.61 0.50 7.64
CA TRP A 46 -4.27 -0.20 6.53
C TRP A 46 -4.73 0.69 5.35
N ASP A 47 -3.92 1.69 4.92
CA ASP A 47 -4.17 2.38 3.65
C ASP A 47 -3.73 1.51 2.44
N PHE A 48 -4.50 1.57 1.37
CA PHE A 48 -4.19 0.93 0.08
C PHE A 48 -4.38 1.93 -1.06
N ALA A 49 -3.31 2.18 -1.80
CA ALA A 49 -3.29 3.16 -2.88
C ALA A 49 -4.10 2.68 -4.09
N ASP A 50 -5.33 3.17 -4.19
CA ASP A 50 -6.30 2.91 -5.25
C ASP A 50 -6.24 3.91 -6.43
N ASP A 51 -5.53 5.04 -6.25
CA ASP A 51 -5.24 6.07 -7.24
C ASP A 51 -3.79 5.98 -7.77
N PRO A 52 -3.57 6.03 -9.11
CA PRO A 52 -2.22 5.98 -9.68
C PRO A 52 -1.32 7.13 -9.20
N GLY A 53 -1.89 8.31 -8.94
CA GLY A 53 -1.13 9.44 -8.40
C GLY A 53 -0.48 9.09 -7.06
N ARG A 54 -1.24 8.43 -6.19
CA ARG A 54 -0.79 8.01 -4.86
C ARG A 54 0.30 6.94 -4.90
N VAL A 55 0.14 5.92 -5.76
CA VAL A 55 1.20 4.91 -5.96
C VAL A 55 2.50 5.56 -6.41
N ILE A 56 2.42 6.50 -7.35
CA ILE A 56 3.59 7.24 -7.85
C ILE A 56 4.21 8.07 -6.74
N GLU A 57 3.39 8.81 -5.97
CA GLU A 57 3.83 9.66 -4.87
C GLU A 57 4.61 8.86 -3.83
N PHE A 58 4.06 7.75 -3.34
CA PHE A 58 4.74 6.89 -2.36
C PHE A 58 6.06 6.36 -2.87
N ASN A 59 6.07 5.81 -4.08
CA ASN A 59 7.25 5.16 -4.62
C ASN A 59 8.36 6.15 -4.96
N ARG A 60 8.02 7.39 -5.35
CA ARG A 60 8.99 8.48 -5.51
C ARG A 60 9.49 8.97 -4.17
N PHE A 61 8.58 9.22 -3.22
CA PHE A 61 8.95 9.66 -1.89
C PHE A 61 10.01 8.74 -1.28
N VAL A 62 9.77 7.42 -1.23
CA VAL A 62 10.74 6.50 -0.62
C VAL A 62 12.06 6.37 -1.39
N ARG A 63 12.07 6.61 -2.71
CA ARG A 63 13.29 6.50 -3.53
C ARG A 63 14.11 7.78 -3.60
N ASP A 64 13.46 8.93 -3.43
CA ASP A 64 14.10 10.24 -3.49
C ASP A 64 14.66 10.69 -2.12
N GLN A 65 14.44 9.91 -1.06
CA GLN A 65 14.98 10.23 0.26
C GLN A 65 16.51 10.14 0.29
N GLU A 66 17.14 11.04 1.06
CA GLU A 66 18.57 10.97 1.32
C GLU A 66 18.91 9.73 2.18
N PRO A 67 20.10 9.13 1.99
CA PRO A 67 20.60 8.10 2.91
C PRO A 67 20.51 8.60 4.36
N GLY A 68 19.91 7.79 5.22
CA GLY A 68 19.65 8.12 6.63
C GLY A 68 18.27 8.67 6.94
N THR A 69 17.40 8.76 5.95
CA THR A 69 15.98 9.02 6.19
C THR A 69 15.25 7.79 6.74
N PHE A 70 15.67 6.59 6.34
CA PHE A 70 15.12 5.32 6.81
C PHE A 70 16.09 4.61 7.75
N PHE A 71 15.59 3.57 8.43
CA PHE A 71 16.38 2.75 9.36
C PHE A 71 17.73 2.31 8.76
N ASP A 72 18.81 2.47 9.52
CA ASP A 72 20.20 2.09 9.20
C ASP A 72 20.87 2.79 7.99
N ASP A 73 20.41 3.97 7.57
CA ASP A 73 20.92 4.71 6.40
C ASP A 73 20.84 3.93 5.08
N ILE A 74 20.07 2.85 5.04
CA ILE A 74 19.98 1.96 3.88
C ILE A 74 19.04 2.62 2.85
N PRO A 75 19.46 2.77 1.58
CA PRO A 75 18.57 3.21 0.52
C PRO A 75 17.36 2.29 0.39
N TRP A 76 16.21 2.85 0.01
CA TRP A 76 15.02 2.04 -0.23
C TRP A 76 15.31 0.95 -1.29
N PRO A 77 15.01 -0.34 -1.03
CA PRO A 77 15.32 -1.40 -1.99
C PRO A 77 14.51 -1.26 -3.29
N ASP A 78 15.19 -1.38 -4.42
CA ASP A 78 14.57 -1.27 -5.75
C ASP A 78 13.60 -2.42 -6.07
N ASP A 79 13.67 -3.51 -5.30
CA ASP A 79 12.90 -4.74 -5.50
C ASP A 79 11.44 -4.59 -5.05
N TYR A 80 11.11 -3.52 -4.32
CA TYR A 80 9.80 -3.37 -3.72
C TYR A 80 8.96 -2.27 -4.37
N LEU A 81 7.68 -2.59 -4.62
CA LEU A 81 6.65 -1.63 -4.96
C LEU A 81 5.86 -1.30 -3.70
N VAL A 82 5.81 -0.01 -3.32
CA VAL A 82 4.92 0.46 -2.26
C VAL A 82 3.49 0.54 -2.79
N ILE A 83 2.54 -0.08 -2.08
CA ILE A 83 1.13 -0.21 -2.47
C ILE A 83 0.18 0.46 -1.46
N GLY A 84 0.70 1.00 -0.36
CA GLY A 84 -0.08 1.61 0.70
C GLY A 84 0.81 2.05 1.86
N ASN A 85 0.22 2.68 2.88
CA ASN A 85 0.92 3.07 4.08
C ASN A 85 0.04 2.96 5.33
N GLU A 86 0.66 3.14 6.49
CA GLU A 86 -0.02 3.43 7.74
C GLU A 86 0.43 4.81 8.24
N ALA A 87 -0.07 5.23 9.39
CA ALA A 87 0.55 6.30 10.15
C ALA A 87 2.03 5.98 10.45
N ASP A 88 2.78 7.03 10.80
CA ASP A 88 4.19 6.93 11.22
C ASP A 88 5.12 6.32 10.16
N GLN A 89 4.79 6.51 8.88
CA GLN A 89 5.65 6.14 7.74
C GLN A 89 5.93 4.64 7.61
N ASN A 90 5.01 3.80 8.10
CA ASN A 90 5.04 2.37 7.75
C ASN A 90 4.44 2.18 6.36
N TYR A 91 5.02 1.28 5.57
CA TYR A 91 4.63 1.09 4.17
C TYR A 91 4.21 -0.35 3.91
N TYR A 92 3.10 -0.53 3.19
CA TYR A 92 2.76 -1.82 2.61
C TYR A 92 3.42 -1.97 1.25
N LEU A 93 4.03 -3.10 1.00
CA LEU A 93 4.81 -3.33 -0.21
C LEU A 93 4.74 -4.77 -0.69
N ILE A 94 5.02 -4.96 -1.98
CA ILE A 94 5.16 -6.26 -2.63
C ILE A 94 6.51 -6.34 -3.33
N ASP A 95 7.07 -7.55 -3.39
CA ASP A 95 8.23 -7.84 -4.22
C ASP A 95 7.80 -7.79 -5.70
N ARG A 96 8.45 -6.93 -6.48
CA ARG A 96 8.09 -6.73 -7.89
C ARG A 96 8.82 -7.67 -8.85
N LEU A 97 9.82 -8.41 -8.37
CA LEU A 97 10.73 -9.22 -9.18
C LEU A 97 10.50 -10.73 -9.00
N SER A 98 10.08 -11.17 -7.81
CA SER A 98 9.95 -12.61 -7.49
C SER A 98 8.72 -13.28 -8.11
N GLY A 99 7.69 -12.50 -8.45
CA GLY A 99 6.38 -12.99 -8.87
C GLY A 99 5.54 -13.53 -7.71
N GLU A 100 6.04 -13.46 -6.48
CA GLU A 100 5.26 -13.72 -5.28
C GLU A 100 4.21 -12.63 -5.08
N GLU A 101 3.09 -13.00 -4.45
CA GLU A 101 1.99 -12.05 -4.17
C GLU A 101 1.95 -11.62 -2.68
N THR A 102 2.96 -12.01 -1.91
CA THR A 102 3.04 -11.69 -0.49
C THR A 102 3.12 -10.19 -0.27
N VAL A 103 2.27 -9.69 0.63
CA VAL A 103 2.28 -8.30 1.07
C VAL A 103 3.03 -8.20 2.38
N TYR A 104 4.00 -7.31 2.40
CA TYR A 104 4.78 -7.00 3.58
C TYR A 104 4.42 -5.62 4.12
N ARG A 105 4.54 -5.46 5.43
CA ARG A 105 4.63 -4.17 6.10
C ARG A 105 6.09 -3.90 6.42
N TRP A 106 6.60 -2.79 5.91
CA TRP A 106 7.88 -2.23 6.33
C TRP A 106 7.67 -1.28 7.50
N SER A 107 8.43 -1.53 8.57
CA SER A 107 8.39 -0.76 9.82
C SER A 107 9.41 0.38 9.78
N HIS A 108 8.95 1.62 9.95
CA HIS A 108 9.82 2.79 10.06
C HIS A 108 10.72 2.73 11.29
N GLU A 109 10.27 2.09 12.39
CA GLU A 109 10.99 2.06 13.66
C GLU A 109 12.25 1.18 13.62
N ASP A 110 12.19 0.04 12.92
CA ASP A 110 13.24 -0.98 12.96
C ASP A 110 13.64 -1.53 11.57
N GLY A 111 13.09 -0.97 10.50
CA GLY A 111 13.40 -1.33 9.11
C GLY A 111 12.97 -2.73 8.71
N ARG A 112 12.20 -3.44 9.55
CA ARG A 112 11.85 -4.86 9.31
C ARG A 112 10.66 -5.01 8.39
N LEU A 113 10.71 -6.07 7.59
CA LEU A 113 9.60 -6.56 6.80
C LEU A 113 8.82 -7.62 7.58
N GLN A 114 7.53 -7.39 7.75
CA GLN A 114 6.60 -8.35 8.33
C GLN A 114 5.61 -8.80 7.26
N VAL A 115 5.39 -10.10 7.11
CA VAL A 115 4.30 -10.62 6.26
C VAL A 115 2.96 -10.26 6.89
N VAL A 116 2.11 -9.54 6.16
CA VAL A 116 0.76 -9.14 6.61
C VAL A 116 -0.35 -9.78 5.78
N ALA A 117 -0.04 -10.29 4.58
CA ALA A 117 -0.92 -11.14 3.79
C ALA A 117 -0.09 -12.00 2.81
N GLY A 118 -0.56 -13.20 2.48
CA GLY A 118 0.06 -14.05 1.46
C GLY A 118 -0.30 -13.67 0.02
N SER A 119 -1.28 -12.79 -0.17
CA SER A 119 -1.73 -12.32 -1.49
C SER A 119 -2.41 -10.95 -1.42
N LEU A 120 -2.54 -10.25 -2.57
CA LEU A 120 -3.31 -9.00 -2.67
C LEU A 120 -4.81 -9.17 -2.34
N PRO A 121 -5.50 -10.27 -2.77
CA PRO A 121 -6.87 -10.54 -2.32
C PRO A 121 -7.00 -10.74 -0.81
N GLU A 122 -6.06 -11.44 -0.18
CA GLU A 122 -6.05 -11.60 1.28
C GLU A 122 -5.81 -10.26 1.98
N PHE A 123 -4.90 -9.43 1.45
CA PHE A 123 -4.68 -8.08 1.97
C PHE A 123 -5.98 -7.25 1.92
N ARG A 124 -6.70 -7.27 0.81
CA ARG A 124 -8.03 -6.65 0.69
C ARG A 124 -9.01 -7.15 1.74
N ASP A 125 -9.06 -8.46 1.97
CA ASP A 125 -9.97 -9.05 2.93
C ASP A 125 -9.63 -8.59 4.37
N ASN A 126 -8.33 -8.46 4.69
CA ASN A 126 -7.86 -7.87 5.94
C ASN A 126 -8.28 -6.38 6.07
N LEU A 127 -8.16 -5.59 5.00
CA LEU A 127 -8.66 -4.20 4.96
C LEU A 127 -10.15 -4.12 5.30
N CYS A 128 -10.95 -5.02 4.71
CA CYS A 128 -12.40 -5.05 4.95
C CYS A 128 -12.73 -5.35 6.41
N LEU A 129 -12.05 -6.33 7.01
CA LEU A 129 -12.22 -6.68 8.41
C LEU A 129 -11.84 -5.52 9.33
N TRP A 130 -10.75 -4.80 9.03
CA TRP A 130 -10.33 -3.63 9.79
C TRP A 130 -11.36 -2.50 9.71
N PHE A 131 -11.90 -2.19 8.53
CA PHE A 131 -12.96 -1.18 8.40
C PHE A 131 -14.24 -1.56 9.17
N GLU A 132 -14.61 -2.84 9.18
CA GLU A 132 -15.77 -3.32 9.95
C GLU A 132 -15.54 -3.21 11.47
N GLU A 133 -14.31 -3.41 11.94
CA GLU A 133 -13.96 -3.21 13.34
C GLU A 133 -13.93 -1.73 13.73
N TRP A 134 -13.32 -0.90 12.91
CA TRP A 134 -13.27 0.55 13.12
C TRP A 134 -14.67 1.17 13.21
N ASN A 135 -15.56 0.83 12.27
CA ASN A 135 -16.96 1.33 12.28
C ASN A 135 -17.70 0.91 13.56
N ARG A 136 -17.51 -0.33 14.04
CA ARG A 136 -18.14 -0.80 15.29
C ARG A 136 -17.63 -0.05 16.53
N SER A 137 -16.36 0.33 16.55
CA SER A 137 -15.79 1.10 17.67
C SER A 137 -16.25 2.55 17.65
N ALA A 138 -16.30 3.19 16.46
CA ALA A 138 -16.78 4.56 16.32
C ALA A 138 -18.25 4.71 16.77
N GLU A 139 -19.11 3.74 16.45
CA GLU A 139 -20.52 3.73 16.90
C GLU A 139 -20.68 3.55 18.42
N GLN A 140 -19.69 2.99 19.12
CA GLN A 140 -19.74 2.77 20.57
C GLN A 140 -19.24 3.97 21.39
N ASP A 141 -18.38 4.80 20.81
CA ASP A 141 -17.85 6.01 21.47
C ASP A 141 -18.80 7.21 21.38
N ASP A 142 -19.76 7.18 20.44
CA ASP A 142 -20.79 8.21 20.24
C ASP A 142 -22.10 7.96 21.03
N GLY A 143 -22.17 6.92 21.88
CA GLY A 143 -23.36 6.49 22.64
C GLY A 143 -23.25 6.68 24.16
#